data_AF-A0A3D2H093-F1
#
_entry.id   AF-A0A3D2H093-F1
#
_cell.length_a   1.000
_cell.length_b   1.000
_cell.length_c   1.000
_cell.angle_alpha   90.00
_cell.angle_beta   90.00
_cell.angle_gamma   90.00
#
_symmetry.space_group_name_H-M   'P 1'
#
loop_
_entity.id
_entity.type
_entity.pdbx_description
1 polymer ?
#
loop_
_entity_poly.entity_id
_entity_poly.type
_entity_poly.pdbx_seq_one_letter_code
_entity_poly.pdbx_strand_id
1 'polypeptide(L)'
;VKKGNQWYFGYKEHIGVDADSGLVHTVETTSANVHDSNMVAELLQGTEEDVYGDSGYLGAEKKDDAILVNNEEHPIRYQINKRPSQLKKASGEKFEMLKAIEHAKSSARSKVEHVFCALFALANLYLARNRMKVA
;
A
#
# COMPACT_ATOMS: atom_id res chain seq x y z
N VAL A 1 14.20 -11.70 7.92
CA VAL A 1 13.91 -11.04 9.21
C VAL A 1 14.02 -12.06 10.35
N LYS A 2 14.75 -11.73 11.43
CA LYS A 2 14.86 -12.59 12.62
C LYS A 2 13.70 -12.28 13.56
N LYS A 3 12.85 -13.26 13.87
CA LYS A 3 11.81 -13.15 14.90
C LYS A 3 12.00 -14.29 15.90
N GLY A 4 12.19 -13.98 17.19
CA GLY A 4 12.28 -15.00 18.24
C GLY A 4 13.30 -16.10 17.96
N ASN A 5 14.56 -15.74 17.71
CA ASN A 5 15.68 -16.62 17.34
C ASN A 5 15.57 -17.41 16.02
N GLN A 6 14.43 -17.36 15.32
CA GLN A 6 14.23 -17.98 14.01
C GLN A 6 14.44 -16.97 12.87
N TRP A 7 15.10 -17.40 11.79
CA TRP A 7 15.24 -16.62 10.56
C TRP A 7 14.10 -16.92 9.58
N TYR A 8 13.48 -15.87 9.08
CA TYR A 8 12.46 -15.93 8.03
C TYR A 8 12.98 -15.21 6.79
N PHE A 9 12.93 -15.89 5.64
CA PHE A 9 13.30 -15.34 4.34
C PHE A 9 12.05 -15.17 3.50
N GLY A 10 12.01 -14.11 2.72
CA GLY A 10 10.87 -13.80 1.88
C GLY A 10 11.12 -12.50 1.12
N TYR A 11 10.20 -12.22 0.21
CA TYR A 11 10.14 -10.98 -0.55
C TYR A 11 8.79 -10.29 -0.27
N LYS A 12 8.69 -9.04 -0.69
CA LYS A 12 7.46 -8.28 -0.74
C LYS A 12 7.35 -7.63 -2.11
N GLU A 13 6.12 -7.52 -2.59
CA GLU A 13 5.78 -6.71 -3.76
C GLU A 13 5.13 -5.42 -3.28
N HIS A 14 5.63 -4.29 -3.76
CA HIS A 14 5.09 -2.96 -3.57
C HIS A 14 4.43 -2.56 -4.88
N ILE A 15 3.16 -2.15 -4.84
CA ILE A 15 2.37 -1.94 -6.06
C ILE A 15 1.75 -0.54 -6.01
N GLY A 16 2.03 0.25 -7.04
CA GLY A 16 1.36 1.51 -7.35
C GLY A 16 0.14 1.26 -8.23
N VAL A 17 -1.02 1.74 -7.78
CA VAL A 17 -2.30 1.59 -8.48
C VAL A 17 -2.96 2.94 -8.61
N ASP A 18 -3.44 3.23 -9.82
CA ASP A 18 -4.17 4.44 -10.11
C ASP A 18 -5.48 4.46 -9.32
N ALA A 19 -5.65 5.52 -8.54
CA ALA A 19 -6.73 5.62 -7.58
C ALA A 19 -8.09 5.82 -8.24
N ASP A 20 -8.18 6.12 -9.54
CA ASP A 20 -9.44 6.28 -10.27
C ASP A 20 -9.81 5.02 -11.05
N SER A 21 -8.93 4.56 -11.94
CA SER A 21 -9.15 3.40 -12.81
C SER A 21 -8.91 2.05 -12.12
N GLY A 22 -8.11 2.01 -11.05
CA GLY A 22 -7.67 0.77 -10.43
C GLY A 22 -6.64 -0.01 -11.24
N LEU A 23 -6.02 0.62 -12.25
CA LEU A 23 -4.96 0.01 -13.05
C LEU A 23 -3.62 0.09 -12.32
N VAL A 24 -2.84 -0.98 -12.43
CA VAL A 24 -1.47 -1.03 -11.92
C VAL A 24 -0.57 -0.20 -12.83
N HIS A 25 0.23 0.67 -12.24
CA HIS A 25 1.19 1.50 -12.98
C HIS A 25 2.65 1.26 -12.58
N THR A 26 2.90 0.79 -11.36
CA THR A 26 4.26 0.46 -10.87
C THR A 26 4.23 -0.81 -10.02
N VAL A 27 5.25 -1.67 -10.14
CA VAL A 27 5.44 -2.85 -9.30
C VAL A 27 6.92 -2.98 -8.96
N GLU A 28 7.25 -2.99 -7.68
CA GLU A 28 8.60 -3.15 -7.18
C GLU A 28 8.72 -4.36 -6.26
N THR A 29 9.77 -5.15 -6.41
CA THR A 29 10.00 -6.34 -5.58
C THR A 29 11.24 -6.15 -4.72
N THR A 30 11.07 -6.29 -3.40
CA THR A 30 12.17 -6.16 -2.46
C THR A 30 12.27 -7.38 -1.56
N SER A 31 13.40 -7.53 -0.87
CA SER A 31 13.50 -8.44 0.26
C SER A 31 12.55 -7.99 1.39
N ALA A 32 12.03 -8.96 2.16
CA ALA A 32 11.00 -8.72 3.18
C ALA A 32 11.45 -7.87 4.39
N ASN A 33 12.76 -7.57 4.52
CA ASN A 33 13.29 -6.68 5.55
C ASN A 33 13.21 -5.19 5.18
N VAL A 34 12.93 -4.85 3.91
CA VAL A 34 12.74 -3.46 3.50
C VAL A 34 11.43 -2.94 4.10
N HIS A 35 11.49 -1.73 4.68
CA HIS A 35 10.32 -1.08 5.27
C HIS A 35 9.48 -0.43 4.17
N ASP A 36 8.17 -0.59 4.24
CA ASP A 36 7.25 -0.23 3.16
C ASP A 36 7.32 1.29 2.87
N SER A 37 7.44 2.13 3.90
CA SER A 37 7.61 3.59 3.73
C SER A 37 8.89 4.04 3.00
N ASN A 38 9.88 3.16 2.79
CA ASN A 38 11.07 3.50 2.00
C ASN A 38 10.84 3.31 0.49
N MET A 39 9.75 2.66 0.09
CA MET A 39 9.50 2.35 -1.32
C MET A 39 8.56 3.34 -1.98
N VAL A 40 8.01 4.31 -1.24
CA VAL A 40 6.99 5.21 -1.80
C VAL A 40 7.53 6.02 -2.97
N ALA A 41 8.75 6.56 -2.89
CA ALA A 41 9.35 7.32 -3.98
C ALA A 41 9.46 6.49 -5.28
N GLU A 42 9.82 5.22 -5.17
CA GLU A 42 9.93 4.29 -6.31
C GLU A 42 8.57 3.94 -6.93
N LEU A 43 7.47 4.09 -6.19
CA LEU A 43 6.14 3.76 -6.68
C LEU A 43 5.48 4.91 -7.46
N LEU A 44 5.87 6.16 -7.21
CA LEU A 44 5.23 7.34 -7.80
C LEU A 44 5.69 7.58 -9.24
N GLN A 45 4.78 8.09 -10.08
CA GLN A 45 5.04 8.45 -11.48
C GLN A 45 5.24 9.96 -11.68
N GLY A 46 5.02 10.75 -10.65
CA GLY A 46 5.16 12.21 -10.67
C GLY A 46 3.91 12.94 -11.17
N THR A 47 2.79 12.24 -11.35
CA THR A 47 1.49 12.84 -11.71
C THR A 47 0.51 12.85 -10.54
N GLU A 48 0.88 12.26 -9.40
CA GLU A 48 0.00 12.08 -8.26
C GLU A 48 -0.32 13.40 -7.57
N GLU A 49 -1.60 13.62 -7.24
CA GLU A 49 -2.02 14.67 -6.32
C GLU A 49 -2.34 14.14 -4.92
N ASP A 50 -2.81 12.89 -4.82
CA ASP A 50 -3.11 12.19 -3.57
C ASP A 50 -2.42 10.82 -3.58
N VAL A 51 -1.76 10.49 -2.47
CA VAL A 51 -1.12 9.18 -2.27
C VAL A 51 -1.81 8.48 -1.10
N TYR A 52 -2.53 7.41 -1.38
CA TYR A 52 -3.22 6.61 -0.36
C TYR A 52 -2.37 5.40 0.04
N GLY A 53 -2.21 5.19 1.35
CA GLY A 53 -1.43 4.08 1.88
C GLY A 53 -1.91 3.62 3.24
N ASP A 54 -1.60 2.37 3.59
CA ASP A 54 -1.92 1.86 4.92
C ASP A 54 -0.97 2.41 6.01
N SER A 55 -1.22 2.02 7.26
CA SER A 55 -0.42 2.51 8.39
C SER A 55 1.05 2.05 8.41
N GLY A 56 1.45 1.12 7.53
CA GLY A 56 2.84 0.72 7.29
C GLY A 56 3.64 1.78 6.53
N TYR A 57 2.96 2.63 5.78
CA TYR A 57 3.55 3.77 5.05
C TYR A 57 3.60 5.07 5.87
N LEU A 58 3.21 5.05 7.15
CA LEU A 58 3.21 6.24 8.00
C LEU A 58 4.61 6.88 8.07
N GLY A 59 4.68 8.17 7.79
CA GLY A 59 5.92 8.95 7.79
C GLY A 59 6.70 8.86 6.49
N ALA A 60 6.15 8.28 5.42
CA ALA A 60 6.72 8.32 4.08
C ALA A 60 6.96 9.76 3.61
N GLU A 61 6.07 10.68 3.96
CA GLU A 61 6.17 12.11 3.63
C GLU A 61 7.32 12.84 4.34
N LYS A 62 8.00 12.18 5.28
CA LYS A 62 9.09 12.74 6.08
C LYS A 62 10.44 12.09 5.78
N LYS A 63 10.49 11.22 4.77
CA LYS A 63 11.72 10.58 4.33
C LYS A 63 12.56 11.57 3.51
N ASP A 64 13.87 11.35 3.50
CA ASP A 64 14.80 12.22 2.78
C ASP A 64 14.58 12.18 1.25
N ASP A 65 14.05 11.06 0.75
CA ASP A 65 13.70 10.79 -0.64
C ASP A 65 12.21 11.07 -0.95
N ALA A 66 11.46 11.69 -0.03
CA ALA A 66 10.04 11.94 -0.22
C ALA A 66 9.79 12.93 -1.38
N ILE A 67 8.93 12.52 -2.31
CA ILE A 67 8.46 13.38 -3.41
C ILE A 67 7.26 14.18 -2.93
N LEU A 68 7.47 15.46 -2.61
CA LEU A 68 6.44 16.32 -2.01
C LEU A 68 5.62 17.12 -3.03
N VAL A 69 6.11 17.22 -4.26
CA VAL A 69 5.46 17.92 -5.36
C VAL A 69 5.48 17.03 -6.60
N ASN A 70 4.45 17.15 -7.43
CA ASN A 70 4.37 16.45 -8.70
C ASN A 70 5.19 17.18 -9.80
N ASN A 71 5.18 16.64 -11.02
CA ASN A 71 5.90 17.20 -12.16
C ASN A 71 5.43 18.61 -12.56
N GLU A 72 4.24 19.02 -12.13
CA GLU A 72 3.66 20.35 -12.34
C GLU A 72 3.88 21.29 -11.12
N GLU A 73 4.74 20.90 -10.18
CA GLU A 73 5.02 21.62 -8.94
C GLU A 73 3.82 21.74 -7.97
N HIS A 74 2.76 20.94 -8.17
CA HIS A 74 1.63 20.89 -7.24
C HIS A 74 1.95 20.01 -6.01
N PRO A 75 1.57 20.44 -4.79
CA PRO A 75 1.81 19.65 -3.58
C PRO A 75 1.05 18.31 -3.58
N ILE A 76 1.76 17.24 -3.24
CA ILE A 76 1.19 15.89 -3.11
C ILE A 76 0.61 15.70 -1.70
N ARG A 77 -0.64 15.23 -1.63
CA ARG A 77 -1.34 14.93 -0.38
C ARG A 77 -1.14 13.48 0.02
N TYR A 78 -0.30 13.25 1.03
CA TYR A 78 -0.11 11.93 1.61
C TYR A 78 -1.29 11.56 2.54
N GLN A 79 -2.20 10.73 2.03
CA GLN A 79 -3.40 10.25 2.69
C GLN A 79 -3.17 8.88 3.36
N ILE A 80 -2.18 8.83 4.26
CA ILE A 80 -1.82 7.59 4.94
C ILE A 80 -2.78 7.29 6.10
N ASN A 81 -3.17 6.02 6.23
CA ASN A 81 -4.05 5.57 7.31
C ASN A 81 -3.37 5.68 8.68
N LYS A 82 -4.12 6.23 9.66
CA LYS A 82 -3.70 6.24 11.05
C LYS A 82 -3.91 4.87 11.69
N ARG A 83 -3.06 4.54 12.68
CA ARG A 83 -3.23 3.32 13.47
C ARG A 83 -4.48 3.45 14.36
N PRO A 84 -5.24 2.36 14.60
CA PRO A 84 -6.40 2.39 15.49
C PRO A 84 -6.10 2.94 16.89
N SER A 85 -4.89 2.71 17.41
CA SER A 85 -4.45 3.25 18.71
C SER A 85 -4.34 4.78 18.73
N GLN A 86 -4.05 5.42 17.59
CA GLN A 86 -4.00 6.88 17.48
C GLN A 86 -5.40 7.49 17.45
N LEU A 87 -6.39 6.76 16.90
CA LEU A 87 -7.79 7.19 16.86
C LEU A 87 -8.44 7.18 18.24
N LYS A 88 -8.12 6.19 19.07
CA LYS A 88 -8.63 6.05 20.46
C LYS A 88 -8.24 7.20 21.39
N LYS A 89 -7.37 8.12 20.96
CA LYS A 89 -7.05 9.35 21.70
C LYS A 89 -8.16 10.40 21.60
N ALA A 90 -9.05 10.29 20.63
CA ALA A 90 -10.26 11.08 20.52
C ALA A 90 -11.46 10.31 21.11
N SER A 91 -12.48 11.04 21.56
CA SER A 91 -13.71 10.48 22.11
C SER A 91 -14.93 11.18 21.52
N GLY A 92 -16.10 10.54 21.65
CA GLY A 92 -17.40 11.08 21.21
C GLY A 92 -17.46 11.33 19.70
N GLU A 93 -18.10 12.43 19.31
CA GLU A 93 -18.32 12.81 17.90
C GLU A 93 -17.01 12.91 17.09
N LYS A 94 -15.94 13.43 17.71
CA LYS A 94 -14.63 13.54 17.08
C LYS A 94 -14.07 12.17 16.67
N PHE A 95 -14.32 11.13 17.48
CA PHE A 95 -13.89 9.77 17.17
C PHE A 95 -14.62 9.23 15.94
N GLU A 96 -15.94 9.40 15.86
CA GLU A 96 -16.73 8.93 14.71
C GLU A 96 -16.36 9.67 13.42
N MET A 97 -16.11 10.98 13.49
CA MET A 97 -15.65 11.75 12.32
C MET A 97 -14.28 11.26 11.82
N LEU A 98 -13.33 11.03 12.73
CA LEU A 98 -12.01 10.48 12.36
C LEU A 98 -12.13 9.07 11.76
N LYS A 99 -13.02 8.24 12.30
CA LYS A 99 -13.29 6.91 11.79
C LYS A 99 -13.86 6.95 10.36
N ALA A 100 -14.76 7.88 10.07
CA ALA A 100 -15.32 8.08 8.73
C ALA A 100 -14.23 8.50 7.73
N ILE A 101 -13.33 9.42 8.12
CA ILE A 101 -12.20 9.84 7.28
C ILE A 101 -11.27 8.65 6.99
N GLU A 102 -10.90 7.87 8.01
CA GLU A 102 -10.02 6.71 7.83
C GLU A 102 -10.69 5.59 7.02
N HIS A 103 -12.01 5.46 7.10
CA HIS A 103 -12.79 4.56 6.25
C HIS A 103 -12.70 5.01 4.78
N ALA A 104 -12.91 6.30 4.49
CA ALA A 104 -12.80 6.83 3.13
C ALA A 104 -11.41 6.59 2.51
N LYS A 105 -10.33 6.84 3.28
CA LYS A 105 -8.96 6.51 2.85
C LYS A 105 -8.78 5.03 2.56
N SER A 106 -9.31 4.18 3.45
CA SER A 106 -9.23 2.72 3.29
C SER A 106 -9.97 2.23 2.04
N SER A 107 -11.10 2.85 1.69
CA SER A 107 -11.86 2.53 0.48
C SER A 107 -11.12 2.91 -0.81
N ALA A 108 -10.38 4.02 -0.81
CA ALA A 108 -9.51 4.36 -1.94
C ALA A 108 -8.34 3.36 -2.04
N ARG A 109 -7.64 3.13 -0.91
CA ARG A 109 -6.52 2.19 -0.83
C ARG A 109 -6.89 0.77 -1.24
N SER A 110 -8.09 0.29 -0.92
CA SER A 110 -8.51 -1.10 -1.21
C SER A 110 -8.53 -1.44 -2.71
N LYS A 111 -8.42 -0.46 -3.62
CA LYS A 111 -8.26 -0.74 -5.07
C LYS A 111 -7.07 -1.65 -5.37
N VAL A 112 -5.97 -1.54 -4.61
CA VAL A 112 -4.82 -2.45 -4.76
C VAL A 112 -5.16 -3.90 -4.42
N GLU A 113 -6.13 -4.14 -3.53
CA GLU A 113 -6.52 -5.50 -3.12
C GLU A 113 -7.21 -6.26 -4.26
N HIS A 114 -7.90 -5.55 -5.17
CA HIS A 114 -8.47 -6.16 -6.37
C HIS A 114 -7.39 -6.72 -7.30
N VAL A 115 -6.25 -6.04 -7.40
CA VAL A 115 -5.08 -6.50 -8.16
C VAL A 115 -4.56 -7.81 -7.58
N PHE A 116 -4.33 -7.85 -6.26
CA PHE A 116 -3.89 -9.07 -5.58
C PHE A 116 -4.90 -10.21 -5.73
N CYS A 117 -6.20 -9.93 -5.63
CA CYS A 117 -7.25 -10.92 -5.83
C CYS A 117 -7.17 -11.54 -7.23
N ALA A 118 -7.04 -10.71 -8.28
CA ALA A 118 -6.88 -11.19 -9.65
C ALA A 118 -5.60 -12.00 -9.84
N LEU A 119 -4.47 -11.54 -9.30
CA LEU A 119 -3.19 -12.25 -9.36
C LEU A 119 -3.28 -13.64 -8.72
N PHE A 120 -3.83 -13.73 -7.50
CA PHE A 120 -3.98 -15.01 -6.81
C PHE A 120 -4.96 -15.94 -7.53
N ALA A 121 -6.06 -15.41 -8.07
CA ALA A 121 -7.01 -16.21 -8.85
C ALA A 121 -6.35 -16.82 -10.09
N LEU A 122 -5.58 -16.02 -10.85
CA LEU A 122 -4.86 -16.48 -12.03
C LEU A 122 -3.75 -17.48 -11.68
N ALA A 123 -2.99 -17.22 -10.63
CA ALA A 123 -1.96 -18.14 -10.14
C ALA A 123 -2.57 -19.49 -9.72
N ASN A 124 -3.69 -19.46 -8.99
CA ASN A 124 -4.40 -20.66 -8.58
C ASN A 124 -4.94 -21.45 -9.79
N LEU A 125 -5.50 -20.75 -10.79
CA LEU A 125 -5.97 -21.37 -12.02
C LEU A 125 -4.82 -22.04 -12.79
N TYR A 126 -3.68 -21.36 -12.89
CA TYR A 126 -2.47 -21.90 -13.51
C TYR A 126 -1.98 -23.17 -12.79
N LEU A 127 -1.89 -23.14 -11.46
CA LEU A 127 -1.48 -24.28 -10.64
C LEU A 127 -2.45 -25.46 -10.77
N ALA A 128 -3.77 -25.20 -10.75
CA ALA A 128 -4.80 -26.22 -10.93
C ALA A 128 -4.69 -26.89 -12.31
N ARG A 129 -4.53 -26.09 -13.37
CA ARG A 129 -4.35 -26.60 -14.74
C ARG A 129 -3.12 -27.49 -14.86
N ASN A 130 -2.01 -27.11 -14.24
CA ASN A 130 -0.79 -27.89 -14.30
C ASN A 130 -0.86 -29.17 -13.46
N ARG A 131 -1.60 -29.18 -12.34
CA ARG A 131 -1.87 -30.43 -11.59
C ARG A 131 -2.70 -31.42 -12.40
N MET A 132 -3.70 -30.95 -13.17
CA MET A 132 -4.53 -31.81 -14.02
C MET A 132 -3.80 -32.35 -15.26
N LYS A 133 -2.67 -31.76 -15.68
CA LYS A 133 -1.86 -32.27 -16.80
C LYS A 133 -0.90 -33.40 -16.41
N VAL A 134 -0.72 -33.62 -15.11
CA VAL A 134 0.24 -34.60 -14.55
C VAL A 134 -0.50 -35.82 -13.97
N ALA A 135 -1.83 -35.85 -14.07
CA ALA A 135 -2.70 -36.98 -13.74
C ALA A 135 -3.27 -37.58 -15.04
#